data_AF-A0A2E1JFC5-F1
#
_entry.id   AF-A0A2E1JFC5-F1
#
_cell.length_a   1.000
_cell.length_b   1.000
_cell.length_c   1.000
_cell.angle_alpha   90.00
_cell.angle_beta   90.00
_cell.angle_gamma   90.00
#
_symmetry.space_group_name_H-M   'P 1'
#
loop_
_entity.id
_entity.type
_entity.pdbx_description
1 polymer ?
#
loop_
_entity_poly.entity_id
_entity_poly.type
_entity_poly.pdbx_seq_one_letter_code
_entity_poly.pdbx_strand_id
1 'polypeptide(L)'
;MGYQLNEGEVIKTFPDVESHIAWVVNGSSSAGTPYGDPDREGGQRISQQQGVMPGFSSLGALQILEVVLYERVTHGLQSPESLEAYVMWAESGNLPMWESGISPQMISGSFADFLATNAEAQEAYEETIEQAAG
;
A
#
# COMPACT_ATOMS: atom_id res chain seq x y z
N MET A 1 12.58 14.63 4.01
CA MET A 1 13.21 14.14 2.77
C MET A 1 12.17 13.27 2.07
N GLY A 2 12.30 13.00 0.78
CA GLY A 2 11.31 12.22 0.02
C GLY A 2 10.39 13.07 -0.86
N TYR A 3 9.81 12.41 -1.87
CA TYR A 3 8.88 13.03 -2.80
C TYR A 3 7.55 13.37 -2.13
N GLN A 4 6.94 14.48 -2.54
CA GLN A 4 5.59 14.84 -2.15
C GLN A 4 4.58 13.81 -2.67
N LEU A 5 3.64 13.40 -1.82
CA LEU A 5 2.67 12.33 -2.10
C LEU A 5 1.21 12.81 -2.08
N ASN A 6 0.94 14.11 -1.96
CA ASN A 6 -0.42 14.65 -2.00
C ASN A 6 -0.96 14.81 -3.43
N GLU A 7 -2.21 15.28 -3.56
CA GLU A 7 -2.85 15.57 -4.84
C GLU A 7 -2.90 14.35 -5.80
N GLY A 8 -3.14 13.16 -5.24
CA GLY A 8 -3.22 11.90 -5.99
C GLY A 8 -1.88 11.23 -6.25
N GLU A 9 -0.76 11.85 -5.85
CA GLU A 9 0.57 11.30 -6.08
C GLU A 9 0.85 9.99 -5.33
N VAL A 10 0.12 9.69 -4.24
CA VAL A 10 0.16 8.35 -3.60
C VAL A 10 -0.16 7.27 -4.62
N ILE A 11 -1.32 7.37 -5.28
CA ILE A 11 -1.85 6.29 -6.13
C ILE A 11 -1.02 6.15 -7.41
N LYS A 12 -0.58 7.28 -7.98
CA LYS A 12 0.35 7.25 -9.13
C LYS A 12 1.70 6.61 -8.79
N THR A 13 2.12 6.66 -7.53
CA THR A 13 3.38 6.05 -7.09
C THR A 13 3.18 4.59 -6.69
N PHE A 14 2.10 4.29 -5.97
CA PHE A 14 1.78 2.97 -5.45
C PHE A 14 0.36 2.60 -5.91
N PRO A 15 0.24 1.94 -7.07
CA PRO A 15 -1.06 1.68 -7.68
C PRO A 15 -1.88 0.74 -6.79
N ASP A 16 -1.23 -0.25 -6.16
CA ASP A 16 -1.80 -1.17 -5.19
C ASP A 16 -1.44 -0.82 -3.73
N VAL A 17 -2.24 -1.33 -2.79
CA VAL A 17 -2.08 -1.08 -1.35
C VAL A 17 -0.83 -1.79 -0.82
N GLU A 18 -0.55 -2.99 -1.32
CA GLU A 18 0.54 -3.87 -0.89
C GLU A 18 1.91 -3.24 -1.15
N SER A 19 2.09 -2.62 -2.32
CA SER A 19 3.29 -1.87 -2.68
C SER A 19 3.48 -0.66 -1.78
N HIS A 20 2.39 0.00 -1.37
CA HIS A 20 2.47 1.10 -0.43
C HIS A 20 2.88 0.63 0.97
N ILE A 21 2.28 -0.46 1.47
CA ILE A 21 2.66 -1.10 2.75
C ILE A 21 4.14 -1.49 2.72
N ALA A 22 4.59 -2.19 1.68
CA ALA A 22 5.97 -2.61 1.56
C ALA A 22 6.94 -1.42 1.58
N TRP A 23 6.59 -0.31 0.92
CA TRP A 23 7.39 0.91 0.96
C TRP A 23 7.45 1.53 2.36
N VAL A 24 6.32 1.62 3.08
CA VAL A 24 6.28 2.16 4.45
C VAL A 24 7.10 1.29 5.41
N VAL A 25 6.99 -0.04 5.31
CA VAL A 25 7.76 -0.98 6.15
C VAL A 25 9.25 -0.84 5.89
N ASN A 26 9.67 -0.82 4.62
CA ASN A 26 11.07 -0.94 4.24
C ASN A 26 11.82 0.40 4.19
N GLY A 27 11.13 1.49 3.84
CA GLY A 27 11.74 2.78 3.53
C GLY A 27 12.56 2.74 2.24
N SER A 28 13.53 3.66 2.14
CA SER A 28 14.39 3.79 0.95
C SER A 28 15.30 2.58 0.76
N SER A 29 15.23 1.97 -0.43
CA SER A 29 16.24 1.03 -0.94
C SER A 29 17.55 1.74 -1.31
N SER A 30 18.52 1.03 -1.89
CA SER A 30 19.80 1.61 -2.35
C SER A 30 19.60 2.81 -3.30
N ALA A 31 20.48 3.81 -3.20
CA ALA A 31 20.46 4.97 -4.08
C ALA A 31 20.48 4.54 -5.56
N GLY A 32 19.67 5.20 -6.40
CA GLY A 32 19.56 4.90 -7.82
C GLY A 32 18.58 3.77 -8.17
N THR A 33 18.00 3.10 -7.17
CA THR A 33 16.99 2.04 -7.39
C THR A 33 15.64 2.68 -7.72
N PRO A 34 14.99 2.34 -8.85
CA PRO A 34 13.64 2.79 -9.12
C PRO A 34 12.64 2.11 -8.18
N TYR A 35 11.55 2.81 -7.85
CA TYR A 35 10.46 2.27 -7.03
C TYR A 35 9.10 2.85 -7.46
N GLY A 36 8.04 2.19 -7.00
CA GLY A 36 6.67 2.51 -7.37
C GLY A 36 6.30 1.98 -8.74
N ASP A 37 5.23 2.53 -9.31
CA ASP A 37 4.64 2.11 -10.59
C ASP A 37 5.63 2.28 -11.77
N PRO A 38 6.01 1.19 -12.48
CA PRO A 38 6.83 1.25 -13.70
C PRO A 38 6.19 2.10 -14.81
N ASP A 39 4.86 2.16 -14.86
CA ASP A 39 4.09 2.84 -15.89
C ASP A 39 3.66 4.26 -15.46
N ARG A 40 4.16 4.74 -14.32
CA ARG A 40 3.88 6.09 -13.81
C ARG A 40 4.21 7.16 -14.85
N GLU A 41 3.31 8.10 -15.07
CA GLU A 41 3.58 9.27 -15.90
C GLU A 41 4.79 10.08 -15.38
N GLY A 42 5.78 10.31 -16.26
CA GLY A 42 7.06 10.90 -15.87
C GLY A 42 8.08 9.92 -15.30
N GLY A 43 7.75 8.62 -15.28
CA GLY A 43 8.61 7.53 -14.86
C GLY A 43 8.56 7.22 -13.36
N GLN A 44 9.18 6.09 -13.00
CA GLN A 44 9.39 5.68 -11.62
C GLN A 44 10.19 6.72 -10.84
N ARG A 45 9.89 6.80 -9.54
CA ARG A 45 10.69 7.59 -8.62
C ARG A 45 12.00 6.86 -8.32
N ILE A 46 13.06 7.62 -8.07
CA ILE A 46 14.39 7.05 -7.77
C ILE A 46 14.69 7.18 -6.28
N SER A 47 15.03 6.06 -5.65
CA SER A 47 15.34 5.99 -4.23
C SER A 47 16.52 6.88 -3.87
N GLN A 48 16.43 7.52 -2.70
CA GLN A 48 17.41 8.45 -2.11
C GLN A 48 17.69 9.74 -2.89
N GLN A 49 17.04 9.99 -4.04
CA GLN A 49 17.25 11.21 -4.84
C GLN A 49 16.84 12.49 -4.08
N GLN A 50 15.87 12.37 -3.18
CA GLN A 50 15.39 13.45 -2.29
C GLN A 50 15.78 13.21 -0.83
N GLY A 51 16.85 12.42 -0.59
CA GLY A 51 17.30 11.97 0.73
C GLY A 51 16.76 10.60 1.14
N VAL A 52 17.32 10.05 2.21
CA VAL A 52 16.97 8.71 2.74
C VAL A 52 15.72 8.80 3.61
N MET A 53 14.73 7.97 3.30
CA MET A 53 13.56 7.74 4.15
C MET A 53 13.75 6.45 4.95
N PRO A 54 13.67 6.48 6.29
CA PRO A 54 13.71 5.27 7.09
C PRO A 54 12.45 4.43 6.87
N GLY A 55 12.56 3.12 7.07
CA GLY A 55 11.40 2.24 7.16
C GLY A 55 10.74 2.30 8.53
N PHE A 56 9.49 1.86 8.60
CA PHE A 56 8.67 1.86 9.81
C PHE A 56 8.33 0.46 10.31
N SER A 57 9.16 -0.55 10.02
CA SER A 57 8.99 -1.93 10.49
C SER A 57 9.01 -2.10 12.02
N SER A 58 9.27 -1.04 12.78
CA SER A 58 9.11 -1.04 14.26
C SER A 58 7.66 -0.81 14.70
N LEU A 59 6.77 -0.39 13.80
CA LEU A 59 5.33 -0.24 14.07
C LEU A 59 4.62 -1.59 13.91
N GLY A 60 3.48 -1.74 14.58
CA GLY A 60 2.61 -2.91 14.38
C GLY A 60 1.93 -2.87 13.01
N ALA A 61 1.59 -4.03 12.45
CA ALA A 61 0.95 -4.13 11.13
C ALA A 61 -0.36 -3.34 11.05
N LEU A 62 -1.17 -3.32 12.10
CA LEU A 62 -2.39 -2.50 12.16
C LEU A 62 -2.08 -1.01 11.96
N GLN A 63 -1.08 -0.49 12.67
CA GLN A 63 -0.69 0.93 12.57
C GLN A 63 -0.17 1.27 11.17
N ILE A 64 0.58 0.36 10.55
CA ILE A 64 1.08 0.53 9.18
C ILE A 64 -0.09 0.55 8.20
N LEU A 65 -1.04 -0.39 8.33
CA LEU A 65 -2.22 -0.45 7.48
C LEU A 65 -3.08 0.81 7.62
N GLU A 66 -3.35 1.25 8.85
CA GLU A 66 -4.12 2.49 9.13
C GLU A 66 -3.46 3.72 8.49
N VAL A 67 -2.14 3.88 8.61
CA VAL A 67 -1.40 4.98 7.97
C VAL A 67 -1.54 4.90 6.45
N VAL A 68 -1.36 3.71 5.87
CA VAL A 68 -1.49 3.53 4.41
C VAL A 68 -2.90 3.87 3.94
N LEU A 69 -3.94 3.39 4.60
CA LEU A 69 -5.33 3.68 4.24
C LEU A 69 -5.61 5.19 4.37
N TYR A 70 -5.15 5.82 5.46
CA TYR A 70 -5.27 7.26 5.66
C TYR A 70 -4.60 8.07 4.53
N GLU A 71 -3.37 7.72 4.16
CA GLU A 71 -2.65 8.40 3.09
C GLU A 71 -3.31 8.20 1.74
N ARG A 72 -3.80 6.99 1.43
CA ARG A 72 -4.48 6.70 0.17
C ARG A 72 -5.77 7.51 0.02
N VAL A 73 -6.57 7.63 1.07
CA VAL A 73 -7.78 8.46 1.05
C VAL A 73 -7.44 9.95 1.03
N THR A 74 -6.65 10.41 1.99
CA THR A 74 -6.44 11.85 2.23
C THR A 74 -5.53 12.50 1.20
N HIS A 75 -4.51 11.77 0.74
CA HIS A 75 -3.47 12.29 -0.15
C HIS A 75 -3.53 11.65 -1.53
N GLY A 76 -3.93 10.37 -1.61
CA GLY A 76 -4.16 9.67 -2.86
C GLY A 76 -5.49 9.99 -3.53
N LEU A 77 -6.42 10.66 -2.83
CA LEU A 77 -7.77 10.95 -3.32
C LEU A 77 -8.54 9.69 -3.74
N GLN A 78 -8.15 8.53 -3.21
CA GLN A 78 -8.84 7.27 -3.40
C GLN A 78 -10.15 7.29 -2.60
N SER A 79 -11.24 6.78 -3.18
CA SER A 79 -12.51 6.68 -2.46
C SER A 79 -12.38 5.66 -1.31
N PRO A 80 -12.88 5.96 -0.09
CA PRO A 80 -12.84 5.03 1.03
C PRO A 80 -13.54 3.69 0.73
N GLU A 81 -14.61 3.71 -0.07
CA GLU A 81 -15.38 2.52 -0.45
C GLU A 81 -14.49 1.51 -1.19
N SER A 82 -13.58 1.98 -2.06
CA SER A 82 -12.62 1.11 -2.76
C SER A 82 -11.55 0.45 -1.86
N LEU A 83 -11.56 0.74 -0.55
CA LEU A 83 -10.63 0.20 0.43
C LEU A 83 -11.33 -0.66 1.49
N GLU A 84 -12.63 -0.92 1.34
CA GLU A 84 -13.46 -1.59 2.35
C GLU A 84 -12.93 -2.97 2.74
N ALA A 85 -12.48 -3.79 1.79
CA ALA A 85 -11.87 -5.08 2.09
C ALA A 85 -10.60 -4.98 2.95
N TYR A 86 -9.80 -3.92 2.79
CA TYR A 86 -8.63 -3.67 3.65
C TYR A 86 -9.02 -3.15 5.04
N VAL A 87 -10.11 -2.38 5.14
CA VAL A 87 -10.69 -1.97 6.43
C VAL A 87 -11.15 -3.22 7.19
N MET A 88 -11.88 -4.12 6.53
CA MET A 88 -12.28 -5.40 7.13
C MET A 88 -11.07 -6.25 7.55
N TRP A 89 -9.98 -6.23 6.77
CA TRP A 89 -8.73 -6.90 7.15
C TRP A 89 -8.14 -6.32 8.44
N ALA A 90 -8.11 -4.98 8.56
CA ALA A 90 -7.67 -4.29 9.77
C ALA A 90 -8.54 -4.65 10.99
N GLU A 91 -9.86 -4.60 10.82
CA GLU A 91 -10.85 -4.88 11.88
C GLU A 91 -10.86 -6.34 12.33
N SER A 92 -10.48 -7.27 11.45
CA SER A 92 -10.37 -8.70 11.80
C SER A 92 -9.35 -8.95 12.93
N GLY A 93 -8.39 -8.04 13.11
CA GLY A 93 -7.27 -8.19 14.03
C GLY A 93 -6.28 -9.30 13.66
N ASN A 94 -6.50 -10.01 12.54
CA ASN A 94 -5.67 -11.12 12.08
C ASN A 94 -4.67 -10.68 11.00
N LEU A 95 -3.91 -9.63 11.33
CA LEU A 95 -2.85 -9.12 10.47
C LEU A 95 -1.53 -9.88 10.72
N PRO A 96 -0.77 -10.23 9.66
CA PRO A 96 0.55 -10.80 9.82
C PRO A 96 1.53 -9.75 10.39
N MET A 97 2.66 -10.20 10.93
CA MET A 97 3.76 -9.30 11.26
C MET A 97 4.49 -8.90 9.97
N TRP A 98 4.67 -7.61 9.72
CA TRP A 98 5.49 -7.11 8.62
C TRP A 98 6.86 -6.69 9.13
N GLU A 99 7.89 -7.37 8.65
CA GLU A 99 9.29 -7.09 8.98
C GLU A 99 10.01 -6.43 7.80
N SER A 100 11.15 -5.81 8.08
CA SER A 100 12.00 -5.26 7.02
C SER A 100 12.39 -6.36 6.01
N GLY A 101 12.24 -6.06 4.73
CA GLY A 101 12.41 -7.00 3.63
C GLY A 101 11.10 -7.61 3.11
N ILE A 102 9.94 -7.25 3.69
CA ILE A 102 8.64 -7.70 3.18
C ILE A 102 8.44 -7.22 1.73
N SER A 103 7.92 -8.10 0.87
CA SER A 103 7.59 -7.78 -0.52
C SER A 103 6.09 -7.54 -0.70
N PRO A 104 5.68 -6.77 -1.73
CA PRO A 104 4.27 -6.63 -2.07
C PRO A 104 3.57 -7.98 -2.30
N GLN A 105 4.28 -8.96 -2.89
CA GLN A 105 3.73 -10.29 -3.16
C GLN A 105 3.41 -11.08 -1.88
N MET A 106 4.24 -10.93 -0.83
CA MET A 106 3.98 -11.57 0.46
C MET A 106 2.75 -10.96 1.15
N ILE A 107 2.59 -9.64 1.05
CA ILE A 107 1.43 -8.93 1.62
C ILE A 107 0.17 -9.32 0.84
N SER A 108 0.25 -9.34 -0.49
CA SER A 108 -0.84 -9.77 -1.38
C SER A 108 -1.28 -11.21 -1.09
N GLY A 109 -0.34 -12.13 -0.87
CA GLY A 109 -0.66 -13.50 -0.46
C GLY A 109 -1.42 -13.57 0.87
N SER A 110 -0.96 -12.79 1.87
CA SER A 110 -1.64 -12.73 3.18
C SER A 110 -3.04 -12.12 3.08
N PHE A 111 -3.22 -11.12 2.23
CA PHE A 111 -4.52 -10.52 1.96
C PHE A 111 -5.45 -11.49 1.21
N ALA A 112 -4.94 -12.21 0.21
CA ALA A 112 -5.69 -13.24 -0.50
C ALA A 112 -6.14 -14.37 0.43
N ASP A 113 -5.27 -14.80 1.37
CA ASP A 113 -5.64 -15.77 2.40
C ASP A 113 -6.77 -15.25 3.29
N PHE A 114 -6.73 -13.95 3.66
CA PHE A 114 -7.82 -13.31 4.40
C PHE A 114 -9.13 -13.32 3.59
N LEU A 115 -9.10 -12.86 2.34
CA LEU A 115 -10.28 -12.85 1.45
C LEU A 115 -10.89 -14.25 1.30
N ALA A 116 -10.07 -15.28 1.16
CA ALA A 116 -10.54 -16.67 1.05
C ALA A 116 -11.27 -17.17 2.31
N THR A 117 -11.11 -16.50 3.45
CA THR A 117 -11.78 -16.82 4.72
C THR A 117 -12.90 -15.85 5.10
N ASN A 118 -13.09 -14.77 4.34
CA ASN A 118 -14.07 -13.73 4.61
C ASN A 118 -14.82 -13.34 3.32
N ALA A 119 -16.01 -13.92 3.15
CA ALA A 119 -16.82 -13.72 1.95
C ALA A 119 -17.27 -12.26 1.74
N GLU A 120 -17.52 -11.52 2.82
CA GLU A 120 -17.91 -10.11 2.76
C GLU A 120 -16.74 -9.25 2.25
N ALA A 121 -15.54 -9.50 2.76
CA ALA A 121 -14.34 -8.83 2.27
C ALA A 121 -14.01 -9.21 0.81
N GLN A 122 -14.26 -10.48 0.43
CA GLN A 122 -14.11 -10.92 -0.95
C GLN A 122 -15.06 -10.16 -1.89
N GLU A 123 -16.34 -10.05 -1.54
CA GLU A 123 -17.35 -9.33 -2.33
C GLU A 123 -16.97 -7.85 -2.49
N ALA A 124 -16.60 -7.16 -1.40
CA ALA A 124 -16.17 -5.77 -1.43
C ALA A 124 -14.92 -5.56 -2.33
N TYR A 125 -13.99 -6.52 -2.32
CA TYR A 125 -12.80 -6.47 -3.17
C TYR A 125 -13.12 -6.70 -4.66
N GLU A 126 -14.03 -7.63 -4.97
CA GLU A 126 -14.49 -7.90 -6.33
C GLU A 126 -15.23 -6.68 -6.91
N GLU A 127 -16.13 -6.05 -6.15
CA GLU A 127 -16.82 -4.82 -6.56
C GLU A 127 -15.83 -3.69 -6.87
N THR A 128 -14.78 -3.56 -6.05
CA THR A 128 -13.72 -2.57 -6.27
C THR A 128 -13.01 -2.79 -7.61
N ILE A 129 -12.68 -4.04 -7.95
CA ILE A 129 -12.02 -4.39 -9.22
C ILE A 129 -12.95 -4.11 -10.40
N GLU A 130 -14.23 -4.46 -10.29
CA GLU A 130 -15.21 -4.21 -11.35
C GLU A 130 -15.39 -2.72 -11.62
N GLN A 131 -15.46 -1.90 -10.56
CA GLN A 131 -15.53 -0.44 -10.67
C GLN A 131 -14.27 0.17 -11.31
N ALA A 132 -13.10 -0.40 -11.05
CA ALA A 132 -11.84 0.05 -11.66
C ALA A 132 -11.72 -0.35 -13.15
N ALA A 133 -12.47 -1.36 -13.60
CA ALA A 133 -12.43 -1.87 -14.97
C ALA A 133 -13.46 -1.21 -15.92
N GLY A 134 -14.46 -0.50 -15.37
CA GLY A 134 -15.52 0.21 -16.10
C GLY A 134 -15.17 1.64 -16.48
#